data_AF-A0A539ENX4-F1
#
_entry.id   AF-A0A539ENX4-F1
#
_cell.length_a   1.000
_cell.length_b   1.000
_cell.length_c   1.000
_cell.angle_alpha   90.00
_cell.angle_beta   90.00
_cell.angle_gamma   90.00
#
_symmetry.space_group_name_H-M   'P 1'
#
loop_
_entity.id
_entity.type
_entity.pdbx_description
1 polymer ?
#
loop_
_entity_poly.entity_id
_entity_poly.type
_entity_poly.pdbx_seq_one_letter_code
_entity_poly.pdbx_strand_id
1 'polypeptide(L)'
;MKEPKAVARVIFASWLVAGFVALGPTPLRAETDAGPTCVSCHDAAAASHAKGKHAKLGCATCHGGTPAHLANPGPETRPSKPDAGTCQACHVKDARRMNWEFADHAKAGLSCTDCHGNHAPKGAKGVDAAA
;
A
#
# COMPACT_ATOMS: atom_id res chain seq x y z
N MET A 1 10.66 -52.22 62.51
CA MET A 1 10.94 -50.79 62.76
C MET A 1 11.14 -50.13 61.41
N LYS A 2 10.30 -49.12 61.16
CA LYS A 2 10.27 -48.09 60.12
C LYS A 2 11.33 -48.12 58.98
N GLU A 3 10.84 -48.39 57.77
CA GLU A 3 11.40 -47.91 56.49
C GLU A 3 11.30 -46.36 56.41
N PRO A 4 12.06 -45.69 55.53
CA PRO A 4 11.47 -45.43 54.22
C PRO A 4 12.43 -45.52 53.02
N LYS A 5 11.93 -46.17 51.95
CA LYS A 5 12.34 -45.95 50.55
C LYS A 5 11.55 -44.76 49.97
N ALA A 6 12.22 -43.84 49.28
CA ALA A 6 11.69 -42.99 48.19
C ALA A 6 12.89 -42.28 47.54
N VAL A 7 13.42 -42.77 46.42
CA VAL A 7 13.00 -42.54 45.02
C VAL A 7 12.82 -41.06 44.67
N ALA A 8 13.68 -40.66 43.74
CA ALA A 8 13.87 -39.34 43.16
C ALA A 8 12.60 -38.71 42.57
N ARG A 9 12.50 -37.38 42.72
CA ARG A 9 11.81 -36.50 41.76
C ARG A 9 12.59 -35.20 41.61
N VAL A 10 13.26 -35.08 40.47
CA VAL A 10 13.69 -33.81 39.90
C VAL A 10 12.44 -32.95 39.72
N ILE A 11 12.38 -31.81 40.40
CA ILE A 11 11.43 -30.75 40.08
C ILE A 11 12.24 -29.51 39.74
N PHE A 12 12.36 -29.29 38.43
CA PHE A 12 12.81 -28.06 37.80
C PHE A 12 11.76 -26.98 38.11
N ALA A 13 11.92 -26.25 39.21
CA ALA A 13 11.05 -25.14 39.55
C ALA A 13 11.62 -23.84 38.97
N SER A 14 11.36 -23.69 37.68
CA SER A 14 11.51 -22.45 36.90
C SER A 14 10.56 -21.37 37.45
N TRP A 15 11.13 -20.37 38.13
CA TRP A 15 10.50 -19.13 38.62
C TRP A 15 11.64 -18.10 38.51
N LEU A 16 11.61 -17.04 37.70
CA LEU A 16 10.57 -16.04 37.51
C LEU A 16 10.88 -15.20 36.27
N VAL A 17 9.84 -15.00 35.47
CA VAL A 17 9.51 -13.81 34.67
C VAL A 17 10.56 -13.36 33.65
N ALA A 18 10.54 -14.05 32.51
CA ALA A 18 10.82 -13.39 31.24
C ALA A 18 9.94 -12.15 31.11
N GLY A 19 10.56 -10.97 31.12
CA GLY A 19 9.93 -9.74 30.67
C GLY A 19 9.55 -9.89 29.22
N PHE A 20 8.30 -10.25 28.96
CA PHE A 20 7.71 -10.14 27.64
C PHE A 20 7.42 -8.65 27.41
N VAL A 21 8.44 -7.91 26.95
CA VAL A 21 8.19 -6.66 26.23
C VAL A 21 7.45 -7.08 24.98
N ALA A 22 6.13 -6.90 24.99
CA ALA A 22 5.32 -7.03 23.79
C ALA A 22 5.70 -5.90 22.83
N LEU A 23 6.77 -6.09 22.05
CA LEU A 23 6.89 -5.48 20.73
C LEU A 23 5.85 -6.19 19.84
N GLY A 24 4.58 -5.83 20.02
CA GLY A 24 3.63 -5.99 18.93
C GLY A 24 4.10 -5.09 17.79
N PRO A 25 3.98 -5.52 16.52
CA PRO A 25 4.24 -4.62 15.40
C PRO A 25 3.28 -3.44 15.56
N THR A 26 3.82 -2.23 15.71
CA THR A 26 3.06 -1.00 15.52
C THR A 26 2.32 -1.18 14.20
N PRO A 27 0.97 -1.16 14.15
CA PRO A 27 0.32 -1.05 12.87
C PRO A 27 0.85 0.28 12.31
N LEU A 28 1.64 0.21 11.23
CA LEU A 28 1.84 1.33 10.33
C LEU A 28 0.44 1.66 9.81
N ARG A 29 -0.32 2.43 10.59
CA ARG A 29 -1.42 3.20 10.04
C ARG A 29 -0.68 4.18 9.14
N ALA A 30 -0.69 3.87 7.84
CA ALA A 30 -0.31 4.82 6.83
C ALA A 30 -1.07 6.09 7.15
N GLU A 31 -0.32 7.11 7.59
CA GLU A 31 -0.83 8.44 7.90
C GLU A 31 -1.72 8.84 6.72
N THR A 32 -3.01 8.99 6.97
CA THR A 32 -3.98 9.42 5.96
C THR A 32 -3.75 10.88 5.53
N ASP A 33 -2.69 11.50 6.04
CA ASP A 33 -2.34 12.89 5.85
C ASP A 33 -1.16 13.07 4.88
N ALA A 34 -0.91 12.06 4.02
CA ALA A 34 0.05 12.21 2.91
C ALA A 34 -0.39 13.29 1.90
N GLY A 35 -1.67 13.67 1.88
CA GLY A 35 -2.19 14.73 0.99
C GLY A 35 -1.47 16.07 1.17
N PRO A 36 -1.55 16.72 2.36
CA PRO A 36 -0.93 18.01 2.63
C PRO A 36 0.57 18.13 2.30
N THR A 37 1.36 17.10 2.60
CA THR A 37 2.81 17.14 2.35
C THR A 37 3.12 17.07 0.85
N CYS A 38 2.40 16.24 0.09
CA CYS A 38 2.60 16.11 -1.35
C CYS A 38 2.25 17.39 -2.13
N VAL A 39 1.20 18.12 -1.71
CA VAL A 39 0.74 19.32 -2.44
C VAL A 39 1.66 20.54 -2.28
N SER A 40 2.60 20.50 -1.34
CA SER A 40 3.60 21.57 -1.18
C SER A 40 4.55 21.69 -2.37
N CYS A 41 4.74 20.61 -3.13
CA CYS A 41 5.57 20.58 -4.35
C CYS A 41 4.80 20.17 -5.62
N HIS A 42 3.62 19.55 -5.50
CA HIS A 42 2.84 19.01 -6.62
C HIS A 42 1.43 19.62 -6.70
N ASP A 43 1.35 20.94 -6.73
CA ASP A 43 0.10 21.71 -6.79
C ASP A 43 -0.74 21.40 -8.05
N ALA A 44 -0.12 21.28 -9.22
CA ALA A 44 -0.80 20.95 -10.47
C ALA A 44 -1.41 19.54 -10.43
N ALA A 45 -0.67 18.57 -9.89
CA ALA A 45 -1.17 17.21 -9.72
C ALA A 45 -2.32 17.18 -8.71
N ALA A 46 -2.23 17.94 -7.62
CA ALA A 46 -3.28 18.09 -6.63
C ALA A 46 -4.56 18.67 -7.22
N ALA A 47 -4.44 19.72 -8.03
CA ALA A 47 -5.57 20.36 -8.70
C ALA A 47 -6.29 19.40 -9.67
N SER A 48 -5.54 18.54 -10.36
CA SER A 48 -6.12 17.50 -11.22
C SER A 48 -6.74 16.36 -10.42
N HIS A 49 -6.06 15.88 -9.37
CA HIS A 49 -6.55 14.83 -8.48
C HIS A 49 -7.88 15.22 -7.81
N ALA A 50 -8.00 16.47 -7.35
CA ALA A 50 -9.20 16.99 -6.69
C ALA A 50 -10.46 16.96 -7.58
N LYS A 51 -10.31 16.92 -8.90
CA LYS A 51 -11.43 16.83 -9.86
C LYS A 51 -11.91 15.39 -10.08
N GLY A 52 -11.12 14.40 -9.68
CA GLY A 52 -11.38 12.98 -9.90
C GLY A 52 -12.36 12.36 -8.90
N LYS A 53 -12.84 11.14 -9.21
CA LYS A 53 -13.67 10.36 -8.29
C LYS A 53 -12.91 9.83 -7.07
N HIS A 54 -11.58 9.84 -7.14
CA HIS A 54 -10.69 9.43 -6.07
C HIS A 54 -10.16 10.60 -5.23
N ALA A 55 -10.69 11.82 -5.39
CA ALA A 55 -10.22 13.04 -4.70
C ALA A 55 -10.15 12.94 -3.16
N LYS A 56 -10.87 12.00 -2.56
CA LYS A 56 -10.88 11.75 -1.11
C LYS A 56 -9.81 10.76 -0.64
N LEU A 57 -9.09 10.12 -1.55
CA LEU A 57 -7.99 9.20 -1.23
C LEU A 57 -6.68 9.99 -1.11
N GLY A 58 -5.77 9.49 -0.27
CA GLY A 58 -4.42 10.06 -0.16
C GLY A 58 -3.54 9.69 -1.34
N CYS A 59 -2.53 10.51 -1.63
CA CYS A 59 -1.60 10.27 -2.75
C CYS A 59 -0.92 8.89 -2.66
N ALA A 60 -0.53 8.49 -1.46
CA ALA A 60 0.11 7.21 -1.16
C ALA A 60 -0.83 6.00 -1.25
N THR A 61 -2.14 6.21 -1.40
CA THR A 61 -3.09 5.11 -1.65
C THR A 61 -2.85 4.47 -3.01
N CYS A 62 -2.42 5.26 -4.00
CA CYS A 62 -2.15 4.79 -5.35
C CYS A 62 -0.65 4.74 -5.69
N HIS A 63 0.13 5.66 -5.14
CA HIS A 63 1.57 5.75 -5.40
C HIS A 63 2.39 4.99 -4.35
N GLY A 64 3.31 4.15 -4.81
CA GLY A 64 4.28 3.45 -3.97
C GLY A 64 5.61 4.22 -3.85
N GLY A 65 6.42 3.89 -2.84
CA GLY A 65 7.75 4.49 -2.64
C GLY A 65 7.74 5.93 -2.10
N THR A 66 6.58 6.45 -1.70
CA THR A 66 6.43 7.83 -1.21
C THR A 66 7.31 8.19 0.00
N PRO A 67 7.62 7.30 0.97
CA PRO A 67 8.51 7.67 2.08
C PRO A 67 9.95 7.95 1.64
N ALA A 68 10.48 7.15 0.69
CA ALA A 68 11.81 7.37 0.13
C ALA A 68 11.86 8.68 -0.66
N HIS A 69 10.77 9.00 -1.37
CA HIS A 69 10.64 10.27 -2.09
C HIS A 69 10.66 11.48 -1.15
N LEU A 70 9.90 11.43 -0.05
CA LEU A 70 9.85 12.52 0.92
C LEU A 70 11.19 12.72 1.63
N ALA A 71 11.95 11.64 1.87
CA ALA A 71 13.26 11.71 2.52
C ALA A 71 14.37 12.28 1.61
N ASN A 72 14.31 12.02 0.30
CA ASN A 72 15.27 12.51 -0.68
C ASN A 72 14.60 12.76 -2.03
N PRO A 73 13.93 13.91 -2.24
CA PRO A 73 13.17 14.17 -3.46
C PRO A 73 14.09 14.21 -4.68
N GLY A 74 13.88 13.30 -5.64
CA GLY A 74 14.66 13.26 -6.86
C GLY A 74 14.18 12.19 -7.84
N PRO A 75 14.81 12.10 -9.03
CA PRO A 75 14.45 11.11 -10.05
C PRO A 75 14.55 9.66 -9.55
N GLU A 76 15.55 9.36 -8.73
CA GLU A 76 15.84 8.02 -8.19
C GLU A 76 14.83 7.56 -7.14
N THR A 77 14.16 8.50 -6.47
CA THR A 77 13.16 8.21 -5.44
C THR A 77 11.74 8.48 -5.92
N ARG A 78 11.55 8.69 -7.23
CA ARG A 78 10.24 9.04 -7.80
C ARG A 78 9.21 7.98 -7.42
N PRO A 79 8.04 8.38 -6.87
CA PRO A 79 7.00 7.44 -6.54
C PRO A 79 6.56 6.64 -7.76
N SER A 80 6.22 5.36 -7.57
CA SER A 80 5.77 4.51 -8.67
C SER A 80 4.44 5.00 -9.24
N LYS A 81 4.23 4.81 -10.54
CA LYS A 81 2.90 4.96 -11.14
C LYS A 81 2.01 3.80 -10.68
N PRO A 82 0.71 4.03 -10.39
CA PRO A 82 -0.20 2.96 -10.06
C PRO A 82 -0.36 2.00 -11.23
N ASP A 83 -0.36 0.70 -10.94
CA ASP A 83 -0.62 -0.35 -11.92
C ASP A 83 -2.07 -0.85 -11.79
N ALA A 84 -2.41 -1.85 -12.60
CA ALA A 84 -3.73 -2.47 -12.52
C ALA A 84 -3.98 -3.18 -11.17
N GLY A 85 -2.94 -3.66 -10.50
CA GLY A 85 -3.03 -4.26 -9.17
C GLY A 85 -3.46 -3.24 -8.11
N THR A 86 -2.89 -2.03 -8.13
CA THR A 86 -3.32 -0.91 -7.29
C THR A 86 -4.82 -0.66 -7.42
N CYS A 87 -5.34 -0.66 -8.66
CA CYS A 87 -6.75 -0.42 -8.93
C CYS A 87 -7.63 -1.57 -8.41
N GLN A 88 -7.18 -2.80 -8.63
CA GLN A 88 -7.88 -4.01 -8.21
C GLN A 88 -7.95 -4.16 -6.69
N ALA A 89 -7.01 -3.60 -5.93
CA ALA A 89 -7.06 -3.62 -4.45
C ALA A 89 -8.38 -3.08 -3.88
N CYS A 90 -9.03 -2.12 -4.56
CA CYS A 90 -10.35 -1.62 -4.20
C CYS A 90 -11.46 -2.08 -5.15
N HIS A 91 -11.17 -2.27 -6.44
CA HIS A 91 -12.17 -2.64 -7.46
C HIS A 91 -12.31 -4.15 -7.69
N VAL A 92 -11.76 -4.99 -6.81
CA VAL A 92 -11.83 -6.46 -6.90
C VAL A 92 -13.25 -7.01 -6.96
N LYS A 93 -14.25 -6.31 -6.39
CA LYS A 93 -15.66 -6.74 -6.39
C LYS A 93 -16.50 -6.18 -7.55
N ASP A 94 -15.91 -5.38 -8.44
CA ASP A 94 -16.66 -4.88 -9.59
C ASP A 94 -16.72 -5.97 -10.67
N ALA A 95 -17.88 -6.60 -10.83
CA ALA A 95 -18.13 -7.66 -11.82
C ALA A 95 -17.61 -7.35 -13.23
N ARG A 96 -17.58 -6.07 -13.63
CA ARG A 96 -17.09 -5.63 -14.96
C ARG A 96 -15.56 -5.59 -15.04
N ARG A 97 -14.85 -5.77 -13.93
CA ARG A 97 -13.39 -5.65 -13.78
C ARG A 97 -12.72 -6.86 -13.12
N MET A 98 -13.48 -7.83 -12.59
CA MET A 98 -12.93 -8.95 -11.79
C MET A 98 -12.10 -9.96 -12.61
N ASN A 99 -12.22 -9.98 -13.93
CA ASN A 99 -11.46 -10.87 -14.82
C ASN A 99 -10.29 -10.13 -15.50
N TRP A 100 -9.75 -9.09 -14.87
CA TRP A 100 -8.70 -8.26 -15.46
C TRP A 100 -7.54 -9.10 -16.00
N GLU A 101 -7.03 -10.05 -15.21
CA GLU A 101 -5.89 -10.91 -15.58
C GLU A 101 -6.10 -11.66 -16.91
N PHE A 102 -7.35 -11.98 -17.26
CA PHE A 102 -7.69 -12.70 -18.49
C PHE A 102 -8.16 -11.77 -19.62
N ALA A 103 -8.35 -10.49 -19.34
CA ALA A 103 -8.83 -9.51 -20.31
C ALA A 103 -7.75 -9.17 -21.34
N ASP A 104 -8.19 -8.83 -22.55
CA ASP A 104 -7.26 -8.45 -23.63
C ASP A 104 -6.42 -7.21 -23.28
N HIS A 105 -6.95 -6.32 -22.44
CA HIS A 105 -6.19 -5.18 -21.92
C HIS A 105 -4.97 -5.62 -21.10
N ALA A 106 -5.12 -6.59 -20.19
CA ALA A 106 -4.01 -7.10 -19.39
C ALA A 106 -3.01 -7.87 -20.25
N LYS A 107 -3.49 -8.69 -21.19
CA LYS A 107 -2.62 -9.41 -22.15
C LYS A 107 -1.82 -8.47 -23.05
N ALA A 108 -2.38 -7.29 -23.36
CA ALA A 108 -1.70 -6.24 -24.11
C ALA A 108 -0.72 -5.41 -23.25
N GLY A 109 -0.56 -5.73 -21.96
CA GLY A 109 0.32 -5.00 -21.04
C GLY A 109 -0.17 -3.61 -20.67
N LEU A 110 -1.45 -3.31 -20.92
CA LEU A 110 -2.05 -2.02 -20.59
C LEU A 110 -2.40 -1.97 -19.10
N SER A 111 -2.41 -0.77 -18.53
CA SER A 111 -2.95 -0.44 -17.21
C SER A 111 -4.29 0.30 -17.36
N CYS A 112 -5.07 0.34 -16.27
CA CYS A 112 -6.34 1.08 -16.24
C CYS A 112 -6.15 2.56 -16.61
N THR A 113 -5.00 3.12 -16.23
CA THR A 113 -4.68 4.54 -16.39
C THR A 113 -4.44 4.97 -17.83
N ASP A 114 -4.09 4.03 -18.71
CA ASP A 114 -3.74 4.31 -20.09
C ASP A 114 -4.93 4.89 -20.87
N CYS A 115 -6.15 4.60 -20.41
CA CYS A 115 -7.40 5.15 -20.96
C CYS A 115 -8.24 5.93 -19.94
N HIS A 116 -8.23 5.55 -18.65
CA HIS A 116 -9.18 6.10 -17.68
C HIS A 116 -8.76 7.42 -17.01
N GLY A 117 -7.52 7.87 -17.18
CA GLY A 117 -7.01 9.16 -16.68
C GLY A 117 -7.09 9.29 -15.15
N ASN A 118 -5.94 9.29 -14.47
CA ASN A 118 -5.90 9.42 -13.00
C ASN A 118 -5.63 10.84 -12.52
N HIS A 119 -4.74 11.57 -13.19
CA HIS A 119 -4.46 13.01 -12.96
C HIS A 119 -4.56 13.83 -14.25
N ALA A 120 -5.24 13.26 -15.25
CA ALA A 120 -5.53 13.89 -16.51
C ALA A 120 -6.99 13.60 -16.87
N PRO A 121 -7.66 14.47 -17.64
CA PRO A 121 -8.93 14.09 -18.25
C PRO A 121 -8.75 12.77 -19.00
N LYS A 122 -9.78 11.92 -18.95
CA LYS A 122 -9.82 10.67 -19.74
C LYS A 122 -9.38 10.99 -21.16
N GLY A 123 -8.31 10.34 -21.63
CA GLY A 123 -7.89 10.48 -23.01
C GLY A 123 -9.07 10.11 -23.90
N ALA A 124 -9.38 10.96 -24.89
CA ALA A 124 -10.17 10.50 -26.02
C ALA A 124 -9.44 9.29 -26.63
N LYS A 125 -10.19 8.26 -27.04
CA LYS A 125 -9.63 7.00 -27.56
C LYS A 125 -8.47 7.27 -28.54
N GLY A 126 -7.27 6.80 -28.19
CA GLY A 126 -6.15 6.63 -29.12
C GLY A 126 -5.12 7.77 -29.21
N VAL A 127 -4.59 8.28 -28.10
CA VAL A 127 -3.41 9.17 -28.16
C VAL A 127 -2.43 8.91 -27.02
N ASP A 128 -1.18 8.66 -27.43
CA ASP A 128 0.02 8.70 -26.60
C ASP A 128 0.15 10.07 -25.93
N ALA A 129 -0.31 10.19 -24.68
CA ALA A 129 -0.06 11.38 -23.87
C ALA A 129 1.19 11.15 -23.01
N ALA A 130 2.34 11.20 -23.67
CA ALA A 130 3.60 11.54 -23.00
C ALA A 130 3.58 13.05 -22.68
N ALA A 131 3.47 13.36 -21.39
CA ALA A 131 3.91 14.62 -20.79
C ALA A 131 4.26 14.35 -19.32
#